data_AF-A0A3L7AFQ4-F1
#
_entry.id   AF-A0A3L7AFQ4-F1
#
_cell.length_a   1.000
_cell.length_b   1.000
_cell.length_c   1.000
_cell.angle_alpha   90.00
_cell.angle_beta   90.00
_cell.angle_gamma   90.00
#
_symmetry.space_group_name_H-M   'P 1'
#
loop_
_entity.id
_entity.type
_entity.pdbx_description
1 polymer ?
#
loop_
_entity_poly.entity_id
_entity_poly.type
_entity_poly.pdbx_seq_one_letter_code
_entity_poly.pdbx_strand_id
1 'polypeptide(L)' 'MSQSDLDRLKADASGNTGLSEVLEQAVDGFADPREALDFLAARGFHIPPEDLASEARDAPAEGEGGYGALMRFIAERRLA' A
#
# COMPACT_ATOMS: atom_id res chain seq x y z
N MET A 1 -4.02 -16.15 4.10
CA MET A 1 -4.70 -15.04 4.81
C MET A 1 -4.39 -13.69 4.18
N SER A 2 -3.28 -13.53 3.43
CA SER A 2 -2.86 -12.28 2.80
C SER A 2 -3.88 -11.66 1.82
N GLN A 3 -4.58 -12.47 1.04
CA GLN A 3 -5.57 -11.98 0.09
C GLN A 3 -6.71 -11.20 0.77
N SER A 4 -7.07 -11.58 2.00
CA SER A 4 -8.06 -10.85 2.81
C SER A 4 -7.53 -9.51 3.35
N ASP A 5 -6.22 -9.40 3.60
CA ASP A 5 -5.61 -8.16 4.09
C ASP A 5 -5.37 -7.16 2.96
N LEU A 6 -5.06 -7.63 1.75
CA LEU A 6 -4.99 -6.79 0.55
C LEU A 6 -6.35 -6.18 0.20
N ASP A 7 -7.41 -6.99 0.18
CA ASP A 7 -8.77 -6.50 -0.07
C ASP A 7 -9.22 -5.50 1.01
N ARG A 8 -8.88 -5.76 2.28
CA ARG A 8 -9.15 -4.83 3.38
C ARG A 8 -8.34 -3.54 3.24
N LEU A 9 -7.06 -3.63 2.88
CA LEU A 9 -6.20 -2.48 2.67
C LEU A 9 -6.76 -1.61 1.55
N LYS A 10 -7.17 -2.20 0.43
CA LYS A 10 -7.79 -1.48 -0.67
C LYS A 10 -9.08 -0.79 -0.23
N ALA A 11 -9.97 -1.50 0.46
CA ALA A 11 -11.22 -0.91 0.94
C ALA A 11 -10.99 0.27 1.90
N ASP A 12 -10.06 0.11 2.85
CA ASP A 12 -9.77 1.13 3.85
C ASP A 12 -8.96 2.29 3.24
N ALA A 13 -7.99 2.04 2.37
CA ALA A 13 -7.07 3.07 1.88
C ALA A 13 -7.45 3.70 0.53
N SER A 14 -8.47 3.21 -0.19
CA SER A 14 -8.96 3.85 -1.42
C SER A 14 -10.01 4.94 -1.16
N GLY A 15 -10.69 4.94 -0.01
CA GLY A 15 -11.71 5.93 0.34
C GLY A 15 -11.19 7.16 1.08
N ASN A 16 -12.09 8.04 1.52
CA ASN A 16 -11.77 9.14 2.44
C ASN A 16 -11.77 8.67 3.90
N THR A 17 -10.92 7.68 4.20
CA THR A 17 -10.77 7.17 5.56
C THR A 17 -9.53 7.75 6.21
N GLY A 18 -9.46 7.69 7.54
CA GLY A 18 -8.25 8.06 8.26
C GLY A 18 -7.02 7.21 7.89
N LEU A 19 -7.20 5.98 7.38
CA LEU A 19 -6.06 5.20 6.87
C LEU A 19 -5.53 5.78 5.55
N SER A 20 -6.44 6.14 4.64
CA SER A 20 -6.10 6.71 3.34
C SER A 20 -5.30 7.99 3.49
N GLU A 21 -5.79 8.95 4.28
CA GLU A 21 -5.10 10.24 4.49
C GLU A 21 -3.72 10.06 5.13
N VAL A 22 -3.61 9.19 6.13
CA VAL A 22 -2.34 8.95 6.84
C VAL A 22 -1.36 8.20 5.94
N LEU A 23 -1.85 7.26 5.11
CA LEU A 23 -1.02 6.52 4.17
C LEU A 23 -0.50 7.44 3.05
N GLU A 24 -1.35 8.32 2.52
CA GLU A 24 -0.96 9.30 1.49
C GLU A 24 0.13 10.24 1.99
N GLN A 25 0.03 10.74 3.22
CA GLN A 25 1.07 11.59 3.83
C GLN A 25 2.35 10.81 4.18
N ALA A 26 2.23 9.55 4.60
CA ALA A 26 3.36 8.74 5.00
C ALA A 26 4.19 8.25 3.81
N VAL A 27 3.54 7.99 2.66
CA VAL A 27 4.19 7.39 1.49
C VAL A 27 5.35 8.25 0.96
N ASP A 28 5.21 9.56 0.98
CA ASP A 28 6.25 10.50 0.53
C ASP A 28 7.48 10.48 1.45
N GLY A 29 7.31 10.03 2.69
CA GLY A 29 8.38 9.88 3.67
C GLY A 29 9.12 8.55 3.59
N PHE A 30 8.60 7.56 2.86
CA PHE A 30 9.21 6.23 2.82
C PHE A 30 10.48 6.21 1.97
N ALA A 31 11.56 5.68 2.55
CA ALA A 31 12.81 5.48 1.85
C ALA A 31 12.74 4.32 0.85
N ASP A 32 12.03 3.25 1.22
CA ASP A 32 11.90 2.05 0.41
C ASP A 32 10.59 1.28 0.70
N PRO A 33 10.20 0.33 -0.18
CA PRO A 33 9.01 -0.50 0.02
C PRO A 33 8.89 -1.26 1.34
N ARG A 34 9.99 -1.53 2.06
CA ARG A 34 9.94 -2.23 3.35
C ARG A 34 9.36 -1.33 4.43
N GLU A 35 9.66 -0.03 4.42
CA GLU A 35 9.05 0.92 5.36
C GLU A 35 7.53 1.00 5.19
N ALA A 36 7.05 0.89 3.94
CA ALA A 36 5.61 0.80 3.68
C ALA A 36 5.01 -0.49 4.27
N LEU A 37 5.69 -1.63 4.14
CA LEU A 37 5.26 -2.90 4.73
C LEU A 37 5.26 -2.85 6.27
N ASP A 38 6.28 -2.26 6.88
CA ASP A 38 6.36 -2.09 8.34
C ASP A 38 5.26 -1.15 8.85
N PHE A 39 4.95 -0.08 8.12
CA PHE A 39 3.86 0.83 8.41
C PHE A 39 2.49 0.12 8.38
N LEU A 40 2.28 -0.76 7.41
CA LEU A 40 1.07 -1.57 7.26
C LEU A 40 0.97 -2.63 8.37
N ALA A 41 2.08 -3.31 8.68
CA ALA A 41 2.17 -4.30 9.75
C ALA A 41 1.85 -3.68 11.12
N ALA A 42 2.33 -2.46 11.41
CA ALA A 42 2.01 -1.73 12.63
C ALA A 42 0.51 -1.40 12.77
N ARG A 43 -0.25 -1.45 11.68
CA ARG A 43 -1.71 -1.26 11.63
C ARG A 43 -2.49 -2.56 11.49
N GLY A 44 -1.81 -3.71 11.62
CA GLY A 44 -2.42 -5.03 11.55
C GLY A 44 -2.77 -5.49 10.14
N PHE A 45 -2.03 -5.03 9.13
CA PHE A 45 -2.04 -5.58 7.78
C PHE A 45 -0.78 -6.41 7.56
N HIS A 46 -0.93 -7.72 7.39
CA HIS A 46 0.22 -8.62 7.20
C HIS A 46 0.24 -9.10 5.75
N ILE A 47 0.74 -8.23 4.87
CA ILE A 47 0.79 -8.48 3.42
C ILE A 47 2.20 -8.93 3.05
N PRO A 48 2.37 -10.10 2.40
CA PRO A 48 3.65 -10.51 1.85
C PRO A 48 4.16 -9.51 0.81
N PRO A 49 5.47 -9.21 0.78
CA PRO A 49 6.06 -8.30 -0.21
C PRO A 49 5.71 -8.69 -1.65
N GLU A 50 5.71 -9.98 -1.97
CA GLU A 50 5.39 -10.51 -3.29
C GLU A 50 3.94 -10.24 -3.72
N ASP A 51 3.00 -10.32 -2.78
CA ASP A 51 1.58 -10.06 -3.02
C ASP A 51 1.38 -8.56 -3.28
N LEU A 52 2.03 -7.70 -2.48
CA LEU A 52 1.99 -6.24 -2.66
C LEU A 52 2.66 -5.81 -3.97
N ALA A 53 3.78 -6.44 -4.34
CA ALA A 53 4.48 -6.18 -5.59
C ALA A 53 3.67 -6.63 -6.81
N SER A 54 2.95 -7.76 -6.71
CA SER A 54 2.06 -8.23 -7.78
C SER A 54 0.91 -7.25 -7.96
N GLU A 55 0.26 -6.86 -6.87
CA GLU A 55 -0.86 -5.93 -6.92
C GLU A 55 -0.43 -4.56 -7.46
N ALA A 56 0.75 -4.05 -7.10
CA ALA A 56 1.26 -2.79 -7.65
C ALA A 56 1.57 -2.85 -9.16
N ARG A 57 1.80 -4.04 -9.73
CA ARG A 57 1.97 -4.21 -11.20
C ARG A 57 0.64 -4.22 -11.93
N ASP A 58 -0.38 -4.81 -11.31
CA ASP A 58 -1.71 -4.98 -11.89
C ASP A 58 -2.65 -3.80 -11.55
N ALA A 59 -2.31 -2.99 -10.55
CA ALA A 59 -3.05 -1.81 -10.15
C ALA A 59 -2.94 -0.71 -11.23
N PRO A 60 -4.06 -0.05 -11.57
CA PRO A 60 -4.01 1.12 -12.43
C PRO A 60 -3.11 2.20 -11.79
N ALA A 61 -2.31 2.89 -12.61
CA ALA A 61 -1.43 3.98 -12.17
C ALA A 61 -2.18 5.13 -11.46
N GLU A 62 -3.51 5.17 -11.59
CA GLU A 62 -4.45 6.07 -10.95
C GLU A 62 -5.32 5.33 -9.92
N GLY A 63 -4.70 4.69 -8.92
CA GLY A 63 -5.45 4.28 -7.74
C GLY A 63 -5.97 5.51 -6.97
N GLU A 64 -7.13 5.38 -6.31
CA GLU A 64 -7.68 6.44 -5.46
C GLU A 64 -7.03 6.43 -4.05
N GLY A 65 -6.86 7.61 -3.47
CA GLY A 65 -6.41 7.81 -2.08
C GLY A 65 -5.02 7.27 -1.74
N GLY A 66 -4.80 7.00 -0.45
CA GLY A 66 -3.54 6.45 0.05
C GLY A 66 -3.18 5.09 -0.55
N TYR A 67 -4.17 4.28 -0.96
CA TYR A 67 -3.92 3.02 -1.66
C TYR A 67 -3.23 3.25 -3.01
N GLY A 68 -3.73 4.21 -3.80
CA GLY A 68 -3.11 4.58 -5.08
C GLY A 68 -1.70 5.13 -4.91
N ALA A 69 -1.50 5.98 -3.90
CA ALA A 69 -0.20 6.52 -3.54
C ALA A 69 0.80 5.39 -3.22
N LEU A 70 0.36 4.39 -2.42
CA LEU A 70 1.15 3.20 -2.10
C LEU A 70 1.47 2.37 -3.35
N MET A 71 0.49 2.03 -4.18
CA MET A 71 0.74 1.22 -5.39
C MET A 71 1.75 1.90 -6.32
N ARG A 72 1.62 3.22 -6.52
CA ARG A 72 2.57 3.99 -7.32
C ARG A 72 3.97 3.96 -6.74
N PHE A 73 4.10 4.19 -5.42
CA PHE A 73 5.39 4.12 -4.73
C PHE A 73 6.07 2.76 -4.89
N ILE A 74 5.32 1.66 -4.70
CA ILE A 74 5.83 0.30 -4.85
C ILE A 74 6.21 0.00 -6.31
N ALA A 75 5.41 0.45 -7.28
CA ALA A 75 5.70 0.27 -8.71
C ALA A 75 6.97 1.02 -9.15
N GLU A 76 7.17 2.25 -8.66
CA GLU A 76 8.34 3.08 -8.96
C GLU A 76 9.61 2.56 -8.28
N ARG A 77 9.51 2.08 -7.04
CA ARG A 77 10.68 1.68 -6.22
C ARG A 77 10.93 0.18 -6.14
N ARG A 78 10.29 -0.63 -7.00
CA ARG A 78 10.37 -2.09 -7.13
C ARG A 78 11.07 -2.79 -5.96
N LEU A 79 10.29 -3.53 -5.15
CA LEU A 79 10.81 -4.52 -4.20
C LEU A 79 11.88 -5.39 -4.89
N ALA A 80 13.14 -5.20 -4.53
CA ALA A 80 14.30 -5.90 -5.07
C ALA A 80 14.51 -7.25 -4.41
#